data_AF-A0A161PUE3-F1
#
_entry.id   AF-A0A161PUE3-F1
#
_cell.length_a   1.000
_cell.length_b   1.000
_cell.length_c   1.000
_cell.angle_alpha   90.00
_cell.angle_beta   90.00
_cell.angle_gamma   90.00
#
_symmetry.space_group_name_H-M   'P 1'
#
loop_
_entity.id
_entity.type
_entity.pdbx_description
1 polymer ?
#
loop_
_entity_poly.entity_id
_entity_poly.type
_entity_poly.pdbx_seq_one_letter_code
_entity_poly.pdbx_strand_id
1 'polypeptide(L)'
;MSYFVVTGLFSYLVGGFFVFKKRETFTQMVEFLKGYLTMLFAGLYLHSGLTYIFSSMGVLTGHTRPFFKGFRGDTTEALALGIIFYLSWKMGLILLFFFLIISQFVEEYEDAVFLTSLLIPVISFRFFRTDSYNIICTIIFVQLAIQFWPDYLEKKVKSVFINRTVLGLLVLFILILFFFNKYVYKGFGMQKDLIRHGPGHFKYVAITFDDGPDPLYTPEILDILQDKGVPATFFLVGKNVESYPDIAKRIVREGHSVGNHTYSHRSLIPLSAKGQEEEIKKCESAIEKVAGVRPVLFRPPRGVYTAFARKLLKDERYTIVLWDVSAMDWAELPPDKIVERVVKSVKPGSIILFHDSGDLVTYRGGNRTSTVEALPRVIDELKKQGYEFVTVDQMIFLSELMETEEKVNENKNGGFEGR
;
A
#
# COMPACT_ATOMS: atom_id res chain seq x y z
N MET A 1 -29.62 11.09 -2.87
CA MET A 1 -28.77 10.00 -3.40
C MET A 1 -27.35 10.51 -3.51
N SER A 2 -26.31 9.78 -3.11
CA SER A 2 -24.94 10.30 -3.17
C SER A 2 -24.55 10.58 -4.63
N TYR A 3 -23.76 11.62 -4.88
CA TYR A 3 -23.38 12.03 -6.24
C TYR A 3 -22.76 10.88 -7.05
N PHE A 4 -22.01 9.97 -6.39
CA PHE A 4 -21.42 8.78 -7.01
C PHE A 4 -22.45 7.77 -7.51
N VAL A 5 -23.54 7.57 -6.76
CA VAL A 5 -24.61 6.65 -7.17
C VAL A 5 -25.35 7.22 -8.38
N VAL A 6 -25.56 8.55 -8.42
CA VAL A 6 -26.14 9.22 -9.59
C VAL A 6 -25.23 9.04 -10.82
N THR A 7 -23.92 9.26 -10.67
CA THR A 7 -22.94 9.01 -11.74
C THR A 7 -22.99 7.56 -12.21
N GLY A 8 -22.99 6.60 -11.29
CA GLY A 8 -23.05 5.17 -11.62
C GLY A 8 -24.32 4.78 -12.39
N LEU A 9 -25.50 5.26 -11.95
CA LEU A 9 -26.76 5.01 -12.65
C LEU A 9 -26.79 5.67 -14.04
N PHE A 10 -26.29 6.90 -14.17
CA PHE A 10 -26.23 7.56 -15.47
C PHE A 10 -25.31 6.80 -16.43
N SER A 11 -24.09 6.44 -15.99
CA SER A 11 -23.16 5.63 -16.78
C SER A 11 -23.75 4.25 -17.13
N TYR A 12 -24.52 3.65 -16.22
CA TYR A 12 -25.26 2.41 -16.51
C TYR A 12 -26.27 2.58 -17.65
N LEU A 13 -27.07 3.64 -17.61
CA LEU A 13 -28.03 3.92 -18.69
C LEU A 13 -27.29 4.09 -20.03
N VAL A 14 -26.21 4.88 -20.05
CA VAL A 14 -25.35 5.06 -21.23
C VAL A 14 -24.83 3.72 -21.74
N GLY A 15 -24.32 2.85 -20.87
CA GLY A 15 -23.83 1.52 -21.24
C GLY A 15 -24.87 0.67 -21.95
N GLY A 16 -26.12 0.71 -21.45
CA GLY A 16 -27.26 -0.04 -22.00
C GLY A 16 -27.89 0.55 -23.26
N PHE A 17 -27.55 1.77 -23.64
CA PHE A 17 -27.96 2.35 -24.92
C PHE A 17 -27.10 1.85 -26.07
N PHE A 18 -27.73 1.68 -27.25
CA PHE A 18 -27.07 1.27 -28.50
C PHE A 18 -26.18 0.01 -28.38
N VAL A 19 -26.59 -0.99 -27.60
CA VAL A 19 -25.86 -2.28 -27.53
C VAL A 19 -25.97 -3.04 -28.86
N PHE A 20 -24.83 -3.48 -29.40
CA PHE A 20 -24.69 -4.22 -30.66
C PHE A 20 -24.26 -5.67 -30.44
N LYS A 21 -24.72 -6.58 -31.34
CA LYS A 21 -24.36 -8.01 -31.32
C LYS A 21 -23.25 -8.35 -32.34
N LYS A 22 -23.25 -7.66 -33.48
CA LYS A 22 -22.24 -7.88 -34.52
C LYS A 22 -20.98 -7.09 -34.20
N ARG A 23 -19.82 -7.76 -34.29
CA ARG A 23 -18.49 -7.16 -34.22
C ARG A 23 -18.08 -6.58 -35.58
N GLU A 24 -18.83 -5.61 -36.06
CA GLU A 24 -18.46 -4.83 -37.24
C GLU A 24 -17.55 -3.67 -36.80
N THR A 25 -16.65 -3.21 -37.69
CA THR A 25 -15.69 -2.13 -37.35
C THR A 25 -16.39 -0.89 -36.80
N PHE A 26 -17.54 -0.53 -37.37
CA PHE A 26 -18.33 0.62 -36.91
C PHE A 26 -18.88 0.42 -35.49
N THR A 27 -19.38 -0.77 -35.16
CA THR A 27 -19.95 -1.03 -33.83
C THR A 27 -18.87 -1.04 -32.75
N GLN A 28 -17.70 -1.61 -33.04
CA GLN A 28 -16.54 -1.56 -32.15
C GLN A 28 -16.07 -0.12 -31.89
N MET A 29 -16.01 0.71 -32.93
CA MET A 29 -15.65 2.13 -32.79
C MET A 29 -16.64 2.88 -31.89
N VAL A 30 -17.94 2.66 -32.06
CA VAL A 30 -18.98 3.29 -31.22
C VAL A 30 -18.84 2.86 -29.76
N GLU A 31 -18.61 1.57 -29.50
CA GLU A 31 -18.44 1.04 -28.15
C GLU A 31 -17.16 1.58 -27.48
N PHE A 32 -16.06 1.65 -28.22
CA PHE A 32 -14.84 2.31 -27.76
C PHE A 32 -15.08 3.76 -27.35
N LEU A 33 -15.70 4.55 -28.23
CA LEU A 33 -16.01 5.96 -27.96
C LEU A 33 -16.95 6.10 -26.76
N LYS A 34 -17.93 5.21 -26.61
CA LYS A 34 -18.83 5.21 -25.46
C LYS A 34 -18.07 5.04 -24.16
N GLY A 35 -17.13 4.10 -24.10
CA GLY A 35 -16.28 3.87 -22.93
C GLY A 35 -15.44 5.12 -22.62
N TYR A 36 -14.74 5.64 -23.62
CA TYR A 36 -13.88 6.81 -23.49
C TYR A 36 -14.64 8.07 -23.04
N LEU A 37 -15.75 8.40 -23.71
CA LEU A 37 -16.54 9.60 -23.44
C LEU A 37 -17.22 9.53 -22.06
N THR A 38 -17.68 8.34 -21.65
CA THR A 38 -18.24 8.18 -20.30
C THR A 38 -17.21 8.56 -19.23
N MET A 39 -15.95 8.19 -19.43
CA MET A 39 -14.89 8.55 -18.50
C MET A 39 -14.51 10.02 -18.57
N LEU A 40 -14.49 10.61 -19.75
CA LEU A 40 -14.28 12.05 -19.95
C LEU A 40 -15.33 12.86 -19.17
N PHE A 41 -16.62 12.53 -19.32
CA PHE A 41 -17.69 13.23 -18.61
C PHE A 41 -17.63 13.03 -17.10
N ALA A 42 -17.28 11.82 -16.63
CA ALA A 42 -17.04 11.56 -15.22
C ALA A 42 -15.92 12.44 -14.66
N GLY A 43 -14.85 12.62 -15.45
CA GLY A 43 -13.72 13.47 -15.12
C GLY A 43 -14.07 14.95 -15.06
N LEU A 44 -14.95 15.43 -15.95
CA LEU A 44 -15.43 16.82 -15.96
C LEU A 44 -16.39 17.12 -14.79
N TYR A 45 -17.09 16.11 -14.27
CA TYR A 45 -18.12 16.32 -13.23
C TYR A 45 -17.56 16.44 -11.81
N LEU A 46 -16.82 15.42 -11.33
CA LEU A 46 -16.32 15.36 -9.94
C LEU A 46 -14.82 15.07 -9.84
N HIS A 47 -14.16 14.72 -10.95
CA HIS A 47 -12.73 14.43 -11.05
C HIS A 47 -12.14 13.63 -9.87
N SER A 48 -12.80 12.54 -9.45
CA SER A 48 -12.36 11.73 -8.31
C SER A 48 -12.22 10.25 -8.68
N GLY A 49 -11.33 9.54 -7.97
CA GLY A 49 -11.14 8.10 -8.16
C GLY A 49 -12.43 7.29 -7.98
N LEU A 50 -13.29 7.67 -7.02
CA LEU A 50 -14.60 7.04 -6.83
C LEU A 50 -15.53 7.31 -8.00
N THR A 51 -15.57 8.54 -8.51
CA THR A 51 -16.38 8.88 -9.69
C THR A 51 -16.00 8.00 -10.88
N TYR A 52 -14.70 7.82 -11.14
CA TYR A 52 -14.24 6.95 -12.21
C TYR A 52 -14.61 5.47 -11.97
N ILE A 53 -14.48 4.96 -10.74
CA ILE A 53 -14.90 3.59 -10.41
C ILE A 53 -16.39 3.37 -10.70
N PHE A 54 -17.25 4.26 -10.16
CA PHE A 54 -18.70 4.14 -10.34
C PHE A 54 -19.11 4.29 -11.80
N SER A 55 -18.46 5.18 -12.57
CA SER A 55 -18.70 5.32 -14.01
C SER A 55 -18.29 4.10 -14.81
N SER A 56 -17.08 3.56 -14.57
CA SER A 56 -16.61 2.36 -15.26
C SER A 56 -17.48 1.15 -14.94
N MET A 57 -17.81 0.95 -13.66
CA MET A 57 -18.72 -0.12 -13.23
C MET A 57 -20.10 0.03 -13.85
N GLY A 58 -20.66 1.24 -13.84
CA GLY A 58 -21.95 1.55 -14.43
C GLY A 58 -22.00 1.19 -15.91
N VAL A 59 -21.10 1.77 -16.72
CA VAL A 59 -21.13 1.60 -18.18
C VAL A 59 -20.87 0.15 -18.62
N LEU A 60 -19.95 -0.56 -17.96
CA LEU A 60 -19.69 -1.98 -18.24
C LEU A 60 -20.90 -2.86 -17.87
N THR A 61 -21.52 -2.61 -16.72
CA THR A 61 -22.68 -3.38 -16.29
C THR A 61 -23.88 -3.11 -17.18
N GLY A 62 -24.13 -1.85 -17.54
CA GLY A 62 -25.21 -1.46 -18.44
C GLY A 62 -25.06 -2.09 -19.82
N HIS A 63 -23.84 -2.16 -20.36
CA HIS A 63 -23.58 -2.78 -21.66
C HIS A 63 -23.76 -4.30 -21.65
N THR A 64 -23.30 -4.98 -20.60
CA THR A 64 -23.39 -6.44 -20.50
C THR A 64 -24.74 -6.94 -19.99
N ARG A 65 -25.50 -6.09 -19.29
CA ARG A 65 -26.82 -6.40 -18.71
C ARG A 65 -27.80 -5.22 -18.87
N PRO A 66 -28.19 -4.84 -20.10
CA PRO A 66 -29.08 -3.70 -20.30
C PRO A 66 -30.48 -3.93 -19.71
N PHE A 67 -31.07 -2.91 -19.08
CA PHE A 67 -32.42 -2.98 -18.48
C PHE A 67 -33.54 -3.02 -19.54
N PHE A 68 -33.33 -2.38 -20.70
CA PHE A 68 -34.37 -2.11 -21.69
C PHE A 68 -34.32 -3.04 -22.92
N LYS A 69 -33.39 -4.00 -22.96
CA LYS A 69 -33.23 -4.96 -24.06
C LYS A 69 -33.05 -6.37 -23.49
N GLY A 70 -33.71 -7.36 -24.07
CA GLY A 70 -33.54 -8.78 -23.72
C GLY A 70 -32.22 -9.40 -24.20
N PHE A 71 -31.22 -8.61 -24.57
CA PHE A 71 -30.00 -9.09 -25.24
C PHE A 71 -28.73 -8.47 -24.61
N ARG A 72 -27.68 -9.29 -24.45
CA ARG A 72 -26.36 -8.89 -23.94
C ARG A 72 -25.45 -8.40 -25.09
N GLY A 73 -24.53 -7.48 -24.82
CA GLY A 73 -23.54 -7.00 -25.80
C GLY A 73 -22.30 -7.89 -25.87
N ASP A 74 -21.86 -8.22 -27.08
CA ASP A 74 -20.72 -9.12 -27.35
C ASP A 74 -19.41 -8.36 -27.69
N THR A 75 -19.39 -7.04 -27.46
CA THR A 75 -18.31 -6.09 -27.83
C THR A 75 -17.73 -5.36 -26.60
N THR A 76 -17.76 -6.01 -25.44
CA THR A 76 -17.34 -5.40 -24.17
C THR A 76 -15.85 -5.09 -24.13
N GLU A 77 -15.04 -5.80 -24.91
CA GLU A 77 -13.62 -5.57 -25.12
C GLU A 77 -13.34 -4.18 -25.72
N ALA A 78 -14.14 -3.74 -26.70
CA ALA A 78 -14.00 -2.42 -27.31
C ALA A 78 -14.36 -1.31 -26.31
N LEU A 79 -15.45 -1.51 -25.57
CA LEU A 79 -15.87 -0.60 -24.49
C LEU A 79 -14.81 -0.47 -23.40
N ALA A 80 -14.28 -1.60 -22.93
CA ALA A 80 -13.21 -1.67 -21.94
C ALA A 80 -11.93 -0.98 -22.43
N LEU A 81 -11.56 -1.19 -23.69
CA LEU A 81 -10.39 -0.55 -24.30
C LEU A 81 -10.55 0.98 -24.32
N GLY A 82 -11.75 1.50 -24.61
CA GLY A 82 -12.06 2.93 -24.53
C GLY A 82 -11.85 3.52 -23.13
N ILE A 83 -12.28 2.80 -22.08
CA ILE A 83 -12.04 3.18 -20.69
C ILE A 83 -10.53 3.20 -20.41
N ILE A 84 -9.80 2.15 -20.80
CA ILE A 84 -8.36 2.04 -20.57
C ILE A 84 -7.60 3.16 -21.29
N PHE A 85 -7.95 3.49 -22.54
CA PHE A 85 -7.29 4.56 -23.29
C PHE A 85 -7.47 5.93 -22.63
N TYR A 86 -8.65 6.21 -22.06
CA TYR A 86 -8.86 7.44 -21.30
C TYR A 86 -7.97 7.48 -20.06
N LEU A 87 -7.87 6.38 -19.31
CA LEU A 87 -7.02 6.30 -18.12
C LEU A 87 -5.52 6.34 -18.47
N SER A 88 -5.13 5.73 -19.59
CA SER A 88 -3.78 5.72 -20.14
C SER A 88 -3.75 5.16 -21.56
N TRP A 89 -3.49 6.06 -22.52
CA TRP A 89 -3.25 5.69 -23.90
C TRP A 89 -2.07 4.71 -24.06
N LYS A 90 -1.03 4.82 -23.22
CA LYS A 90 0.12 3.90 -23.25
C LYS A 90 -0.29 2.46 -22.92
N MET A 91 -1.10 2.27 -21.89
CA MET A 91 -1.62 0.93 -21.54
C MET A 91 -2.49 0.38 -22.66
N GLY A 92 -3.35 1.22 -23.23
CA GLY A 92 -4.18 0.86 -24.37
C GLY A 92 -3.36 0.34 -25.56
N LEU A 93 -2.29 1.05 -25.93
CA LEU A 93 -1.37 0.62 -26.99
C LEU A 93 -0.64 -0.69 -26.67
N ILE A 94 -0.19 -0.87 -25.42
CA ILE A 94 0.47 -2.11 -25.00
C ILE A 94 -0.50 -3.29 -25.12
N LEU A 95 -1.73 -3.16 -24.63
CA LEU A 95 -2.73 -4.22 -24.73
C LEU A 95 -3.08 -4.54 -26.19
N LEU A 96 -3.22 -3.52 -27.03
CA LEU A 96 -3.48 -3.71 -28.47
C LEU A 96 -2.32 -4.43 -29.16
N PHE A 97 -1.07 -4.08 -28.82
CA PHE A 97 0.11 -4.77 -29.33
C PHE A 97 0.12 -6.26 -28.93
N PHE A 98 -0.12 -6.57 -27.65
CA PHE A 98 -0.18 -7.96 -27.19
C PHE A 98 -1.36 -8.72 -27.80
N PHE A 99 -2.52 -8.08 -27.96
CA PHE A 99 -3.66 -8.68 -28.65
C PHE A 99 -3.30 -9.10 -30.09
N LEU A 100 -2.65 -8.20 -30.85
CA LEU A 100 -2.22 -8.49 -32.22
C LEU A 100 -1.20 -9.62 -32.32
N ILE A 101 -0.34 -9.80 -31.29
CA ILE A 101 0.58 -10.93 -31.23
C ILE A 101 -0.20 -12.21 -30.91
N ILE A 102 -1.02 -12.20 -29.87
CA ILE A 102 -1.75 -13.38 -29.40
C ILE A 102 -2.70 -13.89 -30.48
N SER A 103 -3.36 -13.00 -31.23
CA SER A 103 -4.26 -13.35 -32.32
C SER A 103 -3.57 -14.04 -33.52
N GLN A 104 -2.25 -14.03 -33.59
CA GLN A 104 -1.50 -14.82 -34.59
C GLN A 104 -1.37 -16.30 -34.18
N PHE A 105 -1.49 -16.61 -32.89
CA PHE A 105 -1.27 -17.95 -32.34
C PHE A 105 -2.56 -18.63 -31.88
N VAL A 106 -3.67 -17.90 -31.81
CA VAL A 106 -4.94 -18.35 -31.28
C VAL A 106 -6.00 -18.19 -32.36
N GLU A 107 -6.66 -19.28 -32.73
CA GLU A 107 -7.65 -19.30 -33.82
C GLU A 107 -8.93 -18.52 -33.44
N GLU A 108 -9.39 -18.68 -32.20
CA GLU A 108 -10.62 -18.06 -31.72
C GLU A 108 -10.37 -16.64 -31.18
N TYR A 109 -11.14 -15.67 -31.68
CA TYR A 109 -11.03 -14.27 -31.26
C TYR A 109 -11.27 -14.11 -29.75
N GLU A 110 -12.23 -14.86 -29.20
CA GLU A 110 -12.61 -14.75 -27.78
C GLU A 110 -11.48 -15.21 -26.86
N ASP A 111 -10.79 -16.28 -27.26
CA ASP A 111 -9.61 -16.77 -26.56
C ASP A 111 -8.47 -15.75 -26.60
N ALA A 112 -8.27 -15.07 -27.74
CA ALA A 112 -7.27 -14.01 -27.87
C ALA A 112 -7.59 -12.81 -26.96
N VAL A 113 -8.85 -12.40 -26.87
CA VAL A 113 -9.32 -11.34 -25.95
C VAL A 113 -9.10 -11.76 -24.50
N PHE A 114 -9.47 -12.99 -24.14
CA PHE A 114 -9.31 -13.53 -22.81
C PHE A 114 -7.84 -13.53 -22.37
N LEU A 115 -6.95 -14.09 -23.19
CA LEU A 115 -5.52 -14.17 -22.89
C LEU A 115 -4.90 -12.76 -22.78
N THR A 116 -5.29 -11.83 -23.64
CA THR A 116 -4.84 -10.44 -23.54
C THR A 116 -5.31 -9.80 -22.23
N SER A 117 -6.54 -10.10 -21.78
CA SER A 117 -7.10 -9.53 -20.56
C SER A 117 -6.33 -9.93 -19.29
N LEU A 118 -5.66 -11.10 -19.29
CA LEU A 118 -4.81 -11.55 -18.18
C LEU A 118 -3.65 -10.59 -17.89
N LEU A 119 -3.22 -9.79 -18.89
CA LEU A 119 -2.16 -8.80 -18.74
C LEU A 119 -2.63 -7.51 -18.06
N ILE A 120 -3.95 -7.24 -18.04
CA ILE A 120 -4.52 -5.98 -17.52
C ILE A 120 -4.10 -5.73 -16.07
N PRO A 121 -4.27 -6.66 -15.11
CA PRO A 121 -3.85 -6.42 -13.72
C PRO A 121 -2.33 -6.28 -13.61
N VAL A 122 -1.56 -7.10 -14.33
CA VAL A 122 -0.08 -7.10 -14.26
C VAL A 122 0.48 -5.75 -14.70
N ILE A 123 0.02 -5.25 -15.85
CA ILE A 123 0.41 -3.96 -16.39
C ILE A 123 -0.10 -2.85 -15.47
N SER A 124 -1.35 -2.91 -15.02
CA SER A 124 -1.91 -1.83 -14.21
C SER A 124 -1.12 -1.63 -12.91
N PHE A 125 -0.75 -2.73 -12.24
CA PHE A 125 0.05 -2.66 -11.02
C PHE A 125 1.46 -2.15 -11.23
N ARG A 126 2.06 -2.40 -12.41
CA ARG A 126 3.42 -1.95 -12.72
C ARG A 126 3.50 -0.45 -13.01
N PHE A 127 2.44 0.11 -13.61
CA PHE A 127 2.45 1.46 -14.17
C PHE A 127 1.57 2.48 -13.42
N PHE A 128 0.48 2.07 -12.76
CA PHE A 128 -0.39 3.01 -12.03
C PHE A 128 -0.16 3.01 -10.54
N ARG A 129 0.02 4.23 -10.01
CA ARG A 129 0.19 4.48 -8.57
C ARG A 129 -1.12 4.72 -7.83
N THR A 130 -2.24 4.98 -8.52
CA THR A 130 -3.54 5.23 -7.89
C THR A 130 -4.34 3.95 -7.74
N ASP A 131 -4.96 3.76 -6.58
CA ASP A 131 -5.73 2.55 -6.29
C ASP A 131 -7.03 2.49 -7.10
N SER A 132 -7.64 3.65 -7.39
CA SER A 132 -8.85 3.70 -8.22
C SER A 132 -8.63 3.14 -9.62
N TYR A 133 -7.47 3.39 -10.24
CA TYR A 133 -7.17 2.83 -11.56
C TYR A 133 -6.90 1.34 -11.51
N ASN A 134 -6.22 0.86 -10.47
CA ASN A 134 -6.03 -0.57 -10.25
C ASN A 134 -7.38 -1.30 -10.02
N ILE A 135 -8.30 -0.68 -9.28
CA ILE A 135 -9.66 -1.20 -9.07
C ILE A 135 -10.43 -1.23 -10.40
N ILE A 136 -10.39 -0.16 -11.20
CA ILE A 136 -11.06 -0.14 -12.51
C ILE A 136 -10.50 -1.20 -13.45
N CYS A 137 -9.17 -1.34 -13.55
CA CYS A 137 -8.52 -2.36 -14.37
C CYS A 137 -8.92 -3.78 -13.91
N THR A 138 -9.08 -3.97 -12.61
CA THR A 138 -9.55 -5.23 -12.03
C THR A 138 -11.00 -5.52 -12.42
N ILE A 139 -11.89 -4.52 -12.32
CA ILE A 139 -13.29 -4.65 -12.74
C ILE A 139 -13.36 -5.02 -14.22
N ILE A 140 -12.58 -4.35 -15.08
CA ILE A 140 -12.49 -4.65 -16.50
C ILE A 140 -12.02 -6.09 -16.73
N PHE A 141 -10.93 -6.49 -16.09
CA PHE A 141 -10.40 -7.85 -16.20
C PHE A 141 -11.45 -8.89 -15.84
N VAL A 142 -12.11 -8.75 -14.69
CA VAL A 142 -13.16 -9.68 -14.23
C VAL A 142 -14.31 -9.74 -15.24
N GLN A 143 -14.73 -8.58 -15.75
CA GLN A 143 -15.82 -8.52 -16.73
C GLN A 143 -15.47 -9.25 -18.03
N LEU A 144 -14.28 -9.01 -18.58
CA LEU A 144 -13.81 -9.66 -19.80
C LEU A 144 -13.59 -11.16 -19.58
N ALA A 145 -13.02 -11.56 -18.44
CA ALA A 145 -12.78 -12.96 -18.11
C ALA A 145 -14.10 -13.75 -18.00
N ILE A 146 -15.15 -13.17 -17.42
CA ILE A 146 -16.47 -13.82 -17.33
C ILE A 146 -17.13 -13.94 -18.71
N GLN A 147 -16.95 -12.93 -19.55
CA GLN A 147 -17.61 -12.85 -20.85
C GLN A 147 -16.95 -13.74 -21.90
N PHE A 148 -15.63 -13.63 -22.05
CA PHE A 148 -14.83 -14.34 -23.05
C PHE A 148 -14.20 -15.61 -22.49
N TRP A 149 -14.88 -16.26 -21.55
CA TRP A 149 -14.37 -17.47 -20.90
C TRP A 149 -14.22 -18.60 -21.94
N PRO A 150 -13.01 -19.17 -22.12
CA PRO A 150 -12.80 -20.22 -23.13
C PRO A 150 -13.58 -21.52 -22.85
N ASP A 151 -14.21 -22.06 -23.89
CA ASP A 151 -15.04 -23.28 -23.80
C ASP A 151 -14.24 -24.51 -23.34
N TYR A 152 -12.95 -24.60 -23.69
CA TYR A 152 -12.11 -25.75 -23.29
C TYR A 152 -11.85 -25.83 -21.79
N LEU A 153 -12.04 -24.73 -21.04
CA LEU A 153 -11.91 -24.70 -19.58
C LEU A 153 -13.17 -25.21 -18.87
N GLU A 154 -14.29 -25.37 -19.57
CA GLU A 154 -15.58 -25.77 -18.98
C GLU A 154 -15.73 -27.29 -18.80
N LYS A 155 -14.75 -28.09 -19.23
CA LYS A 155 -14.81 -29.56 -19.44
C LYS A 155 -15.19 -30.47 -18.24
N LYS A 156 -15.57 -29.97 -17.06
CA LYS A 156 -15.81 -30.82 -15.86
C LYS A 156 -17.11 -30.62 -15.07
N VAL A 157 -18.00 -29.67 -15.39
CA VAL A 157 -19.24 -29.48 -14.61
C VAL A 157 -20.45 -29.19 -15.52
N LYS A 158 -21.62 -29.76 -15.20
CA LYS A 158 -22.85 -29.74 -16.02
C LYS A 158 -23.55 -28.38 -16.14
N SER A 159 -23.16 -27.37 -15.36
CA SER A 159 -23.81 -26.04 -15.39
C SER A 159 -22.78 -24.95 -15.68
N VAL A 160 -22.80 -24.47 -16.92
CA VAL A 160 -22.01 -23.34 -17.44
C VAL A 160 -22.12 -22.11 -16.54
N PHE A 161 -23.33 -21.84 -16.03
CA PHE A 161 -23.60 -20.68 -15.18
C PHE A 161 -22.93 -20.75 -13.79
N ILE A 162 -22.94 -21.94 -13.17
CA ILE A 162 -22.38 -22.16 -11.83
C ILE A 162 -20.85 -22.04 -11.88
N ASN A 163 -20.19 -22.60 -12.89
CA ASN A 163 -18.74 -22.48 -13.07
C ASN A 163 -18.29 -21.02 -13.19
N ARG A 164 -18.94 -20.24 -14.04
CA ARG A 164 -18.59 -18.83 -14.28
C ARG A 164 -18.78 -17.97 -13.03
N THR A 165 -19.82 -18.26 -12.23
CA THR A 165 -20.12 -17.49 -11.02
C THR A 165 -19.19 -17.86 -9.86
N VAL A 166 -18.98 -19.15 -9.59
CA VAL A 166 -18.10 -19.61 -8.50
C VAL A 166 -16.66 -19.15 -8.74
N LEU A 167 -16.17 -19.25 -9.98
CA LEU A 167 -14.82 -18.85 -10.30
C LEU A 167 -14.65 -17.32 -10.37
N GLY A 168 -15.67 -16.59 -10.83
CA GLY A 168 -15.70 -15.13 -10.73
C GLY A 168 -15.62 -14.66 -9.27
N LEU A 169 -16.31 -15.34 -8.35
CA LEU A 169 -16.21 -15.08 -6.92
C LEU A 169 -14.83 -15.45 -6.35
N LEU A 170 -14.20 -16.53 -6.82
CA LEU A 170 -12.84 -16.91 -6.42
C LEU A 170 -11.80 -15.88 -6.88
N VAL A 171 -11.88 -15.43 -8.14
CA VAL A 171 -11.01 -14.39 -8.69
C VAL A 171 -11.20 -13.09 -7.91
N LEU A 172 -12.45 -12.69 -7.66
CA LEU A 172 -12.77 -11.54 -6.83
C LEU A 172 -12.21 -11.68 -5.40
N PHE A 173 -12.31 -12.86 -4.80
CA PHE A 173 -11.76 -13.13 -3.47
C PHE A 173 -10.23 -13.03 -3.43
N ILE A 174 -9.53 -13.61 -4.42
CA ILE A 174 -8.07 -13.52 -4.55
C ILE A 174 -7.65 -12.06 -4.75
N LEU A 175 -8.37 -11.32 -5.59
CA LEU A 175 -8.14 -9.89 -5.79
C LEU A 175 -8.36 -9.14 -4.47
N ILE A 176 -9.44 -9.39 -3.74
CA ILE A 176 -9.69 -8.77 -2.42
C ILE A 176 -8.55 -9.08 -1.46
N LEU A 177 -8.07 -10.32 -1.36
CA LEU A 177 -6.94 -10.67 -0.49
C LEU A 177 -5.65 -9.96 -0.92
N PHE A 178 -5.40 -9.86 -2.23
CA PHE A 178 -4.25 -9.17 -2.78
C PHE A 178 -4.31 -7.65 -2.54
N PHE A 179 -5.50 -7.04 -2.74
CA PHE A 179 -5.78 -5.65 -2.44
C PHE A 179 -5.72 -5.36 -0.95
N PHE A 180 -6.21 -6.28 -0.10
CA PHE A 180 -6.13 -6.17 1.36
C PHE A 180 -4.67 -6.21 1.81
N ASN A 181 -3.86 -7.14 1.30
CA ASN A 181 -2.43 -7.20 1.58
C ASN A 181 -1.75 -5.87 1.19
N LYS A 182 -1.93 -5.41 -0.04
CA LYS A 182 -1.36 -4.12 -0.48
C LYS A 182 -1.87 -2.93 0.35
N TYR A 183 -3.15 -2.91 0.71
CA TYR A 183 -3.77 -1.85 1.50
C TYR A 183 -3.16 -1.77 2.90
N VAL A 184 -3.01 -2.91 3.57
CA VAL A 184 -2.39 -3.00 4.90
C VAL A 184 -0.93 -2.54 4.85
N TYR A 185 -0.16 -2.89 3.81
CA TYR A 185 1.27 -2.57 3.77
C TYR A 185 1.62 -1.22 3.11
N LYS A 186 0.80 -0.71 2.17
CA LYS A 186 1.11 0.49 1.37
C LYS A 186 0.09 1.64 1.48
N GLY A 187 -1.14 1.37 1.95
CA GLY A 187 -2.22 2.35 2.09
C GLY A 187 -2.69 3.02 0.78
N PHE A 188 -3.69 3.92 0.84
CA PHE A 188 -4.21 4.66 -0.33
C PHE A 188 -3.38 5.91 -0.69
N GLY A 189 -3.11 6.13 -1.99
CA GLY A 189 -2.52 7.36 -2.57
C GLY A 189 -1.01 7.58 -2.35
N MET A 190 -0.45 8.70 -2.82
CA MET A 190 0.91 9.12 -2.43
C MET A 190 0.89 9.63 -0.99
N GLN A 191 1.62 8.96 -0.10
CA GLN A 191 1.65 9.27 1.33
C GLN A 191 2.96 9.97 1.68
N LYS A 192 3.10 11.24 1.28
CA LYS A 192 4.31 12.04 1.52
C LYS A 192 4.59 12.31 3.01
N ASP A 193 3.57 12.18 3.83
CA ASP A 193 3.50 12.30 5.29
C ASP A 193 3.86 11.00 6.03
N LEU A 194 4.24 9.94 5.29
CA LEU A 194 4.56 8.64 5.85
C LEU A 194 5.85 8.07 5.28
N ILE A 195 6.74 7.63 6.16
CA ILE A 195 8.07 7.15 5.83
C ILE A 195 8.13 5.65 6.11
N ARG A 196 8.43 4.86 5.09
CA ARG A 196 8.63 3.40 5.19
C ARG A 196 10.08 2.99 5.02
N HIS A 197 10.86 3.86 4.38
CA HIS A 197 12.20 3.65 3.91
C HIS A 197 12.81 5.04 3.67
N GLY A 198 14.07 5.22 4.02
CA GLY A 198 14.84 6.44 3.79
C GLY A 198 15.42 6.55 2.38
N PRO A 199 16.46 7.37 2.18
CA PRO A 199 17.10 7.56 0.88
C PRO A 199 18.04 6.40 0.57
N GLY A 200 18.05 5.95 -0.69
CA GLY A 200 18.85 4.79 -1.12
C GLY A 200 20.29 5.09 -1.55
N HIS A 201 20.71 6.35 -1.45
CA HIS A 201 21.99 6.82 -1.99
C HIS A 201 23.20 6.44 -1.12
N PHE A 202 23.00 6.39 0.20
CA PHE A 202 24.01 6.02 1.18
C PHE A 202 23.58 4.77 1.93
N LYS A 203 24.53 3.94 2.35
CA LYS A 203 24.28 2.72 3.12
C LYS A 203 23.91 3.00 4.57
N TYR A 204 22.92 3.85 4.80
CA TYR A 204 22.34 4.04 6.13
C TYR A 204 21.18 3.07 6.35
N VAL A 205 21.03 2.60 7.59
CA VAL A 205 19.86 1.82 8.05
C VAL A 205 19.43 2.29 9.43
N ALA A 206 18.13 2.17 9.72
CA ALA A 206 17.59 2.46 11.04
C ALA A 206 17.02 1.20 11.68
N ILE A 207 17.55 0.84 12.85
CA ILE A 207 16.94 -0.19 13.71
C ILE A 207 15.87 0.50 14.57
N THR A 208 14.69 -0.10 14.60
CA THR A 208 13.55 0.41 15.38
C THR A 208 12.94 -0.67 16.25
N PHE A 209 12.50 -0.30 17.45
CA PHE A 209 11.85 -1.18 18.42
C PHE A 209 10.46 -0.67 18.77
N ASP A 210 9.47 -1.55 18.73
CA ASP A 210 8.09 -1.26 19.15
C ASP A 210 7.75 -1.95 20.48
N ASP A 211 6.73 -1.42 21.17
CA ASP A 211 6.02 -1.96 22.34
C ASP A 211 6.62 -1.67 23.72
N GLY A 212 7.89 -1.31 23.80
CA GLY A 212 8.56 -0.98 25.06
C GLY A 212 8.08 0.30 25.76
N PRO A 213 8.69 0.62 26.92
CA PRO A 213 9.77 -0.14 27.57
C PRO A 213 9.28 -1.41 28.30
N ASP A 214 10.09 -2.44 28.33
CA ASP A 214 9.92 -3.68 29.10
C ASP A 214 11.07 -3.82 30.11
N PRO A 215 10.85 -4.34 31.33
CA PRO A 215 11.89 -4.42 32.35
C PRO A 215 12.92 -5.52 32.13
N LEU A 216 12.64 -6.50 31.27
CA LEU A 216 13.55 -7.60 30.96
C LEU A 216 14.33 -7.31 29.68
N TYR A 217 13.63 -7.03 28.57
CA TYR A 217 14.28 -7.02 27.26
C TYR A 217 14.84 -5.66 26.86
N THR A 218 14.16 -4.55 27.17
CA THR A 218 14.65 -3.22 26.79
C THR A 218 16.04 -2.91 27.37
N PRO A 219 16.36 -3.20 28.66
CA PRO A 219 17.71 -3.00 29.19
C PRO A 219 18.78 -3.82 28.47
N GLU A 220 18.53 -5.10 28.17
CA GLU A 220 19.50 -5.95 27.46
C GLU A 220 19.75 -5.45 26.03
N ILE A 221 18.69 -5.00 25.35
CA ILE A 221 18.80 -4.38 24.03
C ILE A 221 19.63 -3.09 24.09
N LEU A 222 19.41 -2.24 25.10
CA LEU A 222 20.19 -1.01 25.30
C LEU A 222 21.68 -1.31 25.54
N ASP A 223 21.98 -2.32 26.36
CA ASP A 223 23.36 -2.77 26.59
C ASP A 223 24.03 -3.21 25.28
N ILE A 224 23.33 -4.01 24.45
CA ILE A 224 23.84 -4.44 23.14
C ILE A 224 24.06 -3.23 22.21
N LEU A 225 23.13 -2.28 22.16
CA LEU A 225 23.26 -1.09 21.31
C LEU A 225 24.44 -0.22 21.75
N GLN A 226 24.64 -0.06 23.06
CA GLN A 226 25.78 0.63 23.63
C GLN A 226 27.10 -0.06 23.27
N ASP A 227 27.21 -1.37 23.51
CA ASP A 227 28.40 -2.17 23.20
C ASP A 227 28.75 -2.14 21.71
N LYS A 228 27.73 -2.12 20.85
CA LYS A 228 27.91 -2.01 19.40
C LYS A 228 28.10 -0.56 18.93
N GLY A 229 27.91 0.45 19.76
CA GLY A 229 27.95 1.86 19.37
C GLY A 229 26.95 2.17 18.25
N VAL A 230 25.72 1.68 18.38
CA VAL A 230 24.66 1.81 17.37
C VAL A 230 23.47 2.58 17.95
N PRO A 231 23.06 3.69 17.34
CA PRO A 231 21.82 4.35 17.71
C PRO A 231 20.59 3.60 17.17
N ALA A 232 19.44 3.79 17.79
CA ALA A 232 18.16 3.19 17.39
C ALA A 232 17.00 4.16 17.68
N THR A 233 15.81 3.83 17.18
CA THR A 233 14.56 4.54 17.48
C THR A 233 13.57 3.63 18.19
N PHE A 234 13.09 4.03 19.36
CA PHE A 234 12.12 3.27 20.15
C PHE A 234 10.72 3.92 20.06
N PHE A 235 9.73 3.19 19.57
CA PHE A 235 8.33 3.60 19.56
C PHE A 235 7.66 3.11 20.85
N LEU A 236 7.53 4.02 21.81
CA LEU A 236 7.13 3.67 23.16
C LEU A 236 5.61 3.67 23.35
N VAL A 237 5.13 2.71 24.14
CA VAL A 237 3.75 2.65 24.61
C VAL A 237 3.63 3.47 25.89
N GLY A 238 2.74 4.45 25.92
CA GLY A 238 2.65 5.42 27.01
C GLY A 238 2.44 4.79 28.40
N LYS A 239 1.62 3.74 28.50
CA LYS A 239 1.41 2.99 29.75
C LYS A 239 2.70 2.32 30.26
N ASN A 240 3.54 1.85 29.35
CA ASN A 240 4.81 1.20 29.68
C ASN A 240 5.84 2.23 30.12
N VAL A 241 5.84 3.41 29.51
CA VAL A 241 6.67 4.56 29.94
C VAL A 241 6.35 4.95 31.39
N GLU A 242 5.08 5.02 31.75
CA GLU A 242 4.66 5.31 33.14
C GLU A 242 5.04 4.18 34.11
N SER A 243 5.04 2.93 33.65
CA SER A 243 5.36 1.76 34.46
C SER A 243 6.86 1.60 34.70
N TYR A 244 7.68 1.97 33.71
CA TYR A 244 9.14 1.78 33.72
C TYR A 244 9.88 3.09 33.38
N PRO A 245 9.72 4.14 34.21
CA PRO A 245 10.18 5.48 33.89
C PRO A 245 11.70 5.59 33.77
N ASP A 246 12.45 4.79 34.55
CA ASP A 246 13.91 4.83 34.51
C ASP A 246 14.47 4.23 33.22
N ILE A 247 13.78 3.24 32.64
CA ILE A 247 14.15 2.66 31.35
C ILE A 247 13.86 3.67 30.23
N ALA A 248 12.70 4.32 30.25
CA ALA A 248 12.37 5.36 29.26
C ALA A 248 13.40 6.52 29.28
N LYS A 249 13.83 6.97 30.47
CA LYS A 249 14.90 7.96 30.61
C LYS A 249 16.24 7.44 30.10
N ARG A 250 16.56 6.17 30.37
CA ARG A 250 17.78 5.52 29.90
C ARG A 250 17.89 5.53 28.38
N ILE A 251 16.80 5.20 27.67
CA ILE A 251 16.72 5.24 26.20
C ILE A 251 17.19 6.61 25.67
N VAL A 252 16.60 7.69 26.18
CA VAL A 252 16.95 9.06 25.75
C VAL A 252 18.38 9.44 26.15
N ARG A 253 18.79 9.13 27.39
CA ARG A 253 20.12 9.46 27.92
C ARG A 253 21.25 8.80 27.11
N GLU A 254 21.01 7.61 26.56
CA GLU A 254 21.98 6.87 25.75
C GLU A 254 21.96 7.29 24.26
N GLY A 255 21.24 8.35 23.93
CA GLY A 255 21.27 8.97 22.60
C GLY A 255 20.35 8.30 21.58
N HIS A 256 19.42 7.45 22.01
CA HIS A 256 18.40 6.88 21.15
C HIS A 256 17.24 7.85 20.93
N SER A 257 16.60 7.73 19.78
CA SER A 257 15.42 8.51 19.43
C SER A 257 14.14 7.84 19.93
N VAL A 258 13.12 8.64 20.22
CA VAL A 258 11.84 8.17 20.78
C VAL A 258 10.69 8.60 19.88
N GLY A 259 9.82 7.62 19.57
CA GLY A 259 8.55 7.82 18.90
C GLY A 259 7.36 7.42 19.77
N ASN A 260 6.17 7.88 19.38
CA ASN A 260 4.91 7.58 20.02
C ASN A 260 4.27 6.33 19.39
N HIS A 261 3.90 5.35 20.22
CA HIS A 261 3.25 4.10 19.81
C HIS A 261 1.85 3.91 20.42
N THR A 262 1.12 5.01 20.62
CA THR A 262 -0.13 5.10 21.38
C THR A 262 0.01 4.82 22.87
N TYR A 263 -0.98 5.21 23.66
CA TYR A 263 -0.90 5.10 25.11
C TYR A 263 -1.05 3.66 25.58
N SER A 264 -1.96 2.91 24.97
CA SER A 264 -2.31 1.56 25.40
C SER A 264 -2.10 0.50 24.32
N HIS A 265 -1.41 0.81 23.22
CA HIS A 265 -1.23 -0.10 22.08
C HIS A 265 -2.57 -0.50 21.40
N ARG A 266 -3.57 0.37 21.45
CA ARG A 266 -4.84 0.15 20.73
C ARG A 266 -4.70 0.54 19.28
N SER A 267 -5.23 -0.30 18.38
CA SER A 267 -5.40 0.11 16.98
C SER A 267 -6.29 1.35 16.91
N LEU A 268 -5.90 2.33 16.09
CA LEU A 268 -6.66 3.58 15.93
C LEU A 268 -7.95 3.39 15.12
N ILE A 269 -8.03 2.37 14.24
CA ILE A 269 -9.19 2.13 13.36
C ILE A 269 -10.53 2.03 14.11
N PRO A 270 -10.67 1.16 15.13
CA PRO A 270 -11.96 0.99 15.82
C PRO A 270 -12.32 2.16 16.74
N LEU A 271 -11.44 3.15 16.92
CA LEU A 271 -11.64 4.24 17.87
C LEU A 271 -12.39 5.41 17.23
N SER A 272 -13.22 6.06 18.03
CA SER A 272 -13.78 7.38 17.69
C SER A 272 -12.67 8.43 17.54
N ALA A 273 -12.96 9.55 16.89
CA ALA A 273 -12.02 10.67 16.75
C ALA A 273 -11.39 11.08 18.09
N LYS A 274 -12.23 11.23 19.13
CA LYS A 274 -11.80 11.53 20.51
C LYS A 274 -10.91 10.42 21.08
N GLY A 275 -11.26 9.16 20.87
CA GLY A 275 -10.45 8.04 21.35
C GLY A 275 -9.08 7.95 20.68
N GLN A 276 -8.98 8.30 19.38
CA GLN A 276 -7.69 8.39 18.70
C GLN A 276 -6.83 9.53 19.25
N GLU A 277 -7.43 10.70 19.46
CA GLU A 277 -6.75 11.86 20.07
C GLU A 277 -6.25 11.54 21.49
N GLU A 278 -7.07 10.89 22.32
CA GLU A 278 -6.71 10.47 23.67
C GLU A 278 -5.51 9.51 23.67
N GLU A 279 -5.52 8.48 22.81
CA GLU A 279 -4.40 7.53 22.69
C GLU A 279 -3.09 8.21 22.27
N ILE A 280 -3.15 9.17 21.35
CA ILE A 280 -1.98 9.89 20.85
C ILE A 280 -1.46 10.86 21.92
N LYS A 281 -2.31 11.75 22.42
CA LYS A 281 -1.92 12.83 23.35
C LYS A 281 -1.51 12.30 24.72
N LYS A 282 -2.18 11.26 25.22
CA LYS A 282 -1.82 10.69 26.52
C LYS A 282 -0.45 10.01 26.47
N CYS A 283 -0.11 9.36 25.35
CA CYS A 283 1.24 8.82 25.14
C CYS A 283 2.29 9.94 25.03
N GLU A 284 2.00 11.00 24.27
CA GLU A 284 2.87 12.18 24.17
C GLU A 284 3.17 12.74 25.56
N SER A 285 2.15 13.01 26.37
CA SER A 285 2.30 13.53 27.72
C SER A 285 3.07 12.59 28.65
N ALA A 286 2.89 11.26 28.53
CA ALA A 286 3.64 10.29 29.32
C ALA A 286 5.13 10.33 28.98
N ILE A 287 5.48 10.32 27.68
CA ILE A 287 6.87 10.40 27.20
C ILE A 287 7.50 11.74 27.60
N GLU A 288 6.82 12.86 27.37
CA GLU A 288 7.34 14.19 27.69
C GLU A 288 7.59 14.35 29.19
N LYS A 289 6.65 13.93 30.03
CA LYS A 289 6.76 14.04 31.49
C LYS A 289 7.87 13.15 32.07
N VAL A 290 8.05 11.94 31.53
CA VAL A 290 8.99 10.95 32.09
C VAL A 290 10.38 11.06 31.50
N ALA A 291 10.47 11.14 30.17
CA ALA A 291 11.72 11.10 29.42
C ALA A 291 12.22 12.50 29.01
N GLY A 292 11.42 13.55 29.23
CA GLY A 292 11.82 14.95 29.02
C GLY A 292 11.89 15.37 27.54
N VAL A 293 11.36 14.55 26.64
CA VAL A 293 11.36 14.80 25.19
C VAL A 293 9.94 14.68 24.63
N ARG A 294 9.55 15.61 23.76
CA ARG A 294 8.30 15.49 23.01
C ARG A 294 8.56 14.64 21.75
N PRO A 295 7.93 13.46 21.59
CA PRO A 295 8.12 12.65 20.39
C PRO A 295 7.58 13.39 19.16
N VAL A 296 8.31 13.31 18.05
CA VAL A 296 7.91 13.85 16.73
C VAL A 296 7.66 12.76 15.70
N LEU A 297 8.00 11.52 16.04
CA LEU A 297 7.74 10.32 15.24
C LEU A 297 6.55 9.58 15.83
N PHE A 298 5.70 9.03 14.96
CA PHE A 298 4.57 8.20 15.36
C PHE A 298 4.54 6.92 14.54
N ARG A 299 4.39 5.78 15.20
CA ARG A 299 4.14 4.51 14.51
C ARG A 299 2.77 3.99 14.96
N PRO A 300 1.81 3.79 14.05
CA PRO A 300 0.52 3.23 14.43
C PRO A 300 0.69 1.74 14.80
N PRO A 301 0.08 1.26 15.89
CA PRO A 301 0.07 -0.16 16.24
C PRO A 301 -0.33 -1.03 15.04
N ARG A 302 0.46 -2.08 14.80
CA ARG A 302 0.31 -3.02 13.65
C ARG A 302 0.52 -2.38 12.26
N GLY A 303 0.99 -1.14 12.19
CA GLY A 303 1.15 -0.40 10.93
C GLY A 303 -0.18 0.07 10.32
N VAL A 304 -1.27 0.05 11.09
CA VAL A 304 -2.63 0.24 10.59
C VAL A 304 -3.18 1.61 10.98
N TYR A 305 -3.61 2.39 10.00
CA TYR A 305 -4.08 3.78 10.20
C TYR A 305 -5.23 4.16 9.24
N THR A 306 -5.94 5.24 9.57
CA THR A 306 -7.01 5.82 8.74
C THR A 306 -6.59 7.17 8.13
N ALA A 307 -7.34 7.66 7.14
CA ALA A 307 -7.14 9.02 6.62
C ALA A 307 -7.34 10.10 7.71
N PHE A 308 -8.27 9.87 8.64
CA PHE A 308 -8.49 10.74 9.79
C PHE A 308 -7.26 10.75 10.72
N ALA A 309 -6.75 9.57 11.10
CA ALA A 309 -5.56 9.46 11.94
C ALA A 309 -4.35 10.15 11.30
N ARG A 310 -4.16 10.00 9.99
CA ARG A 310 -3.09 10.68 9.25
C ARG A 310 -3.21 12.20 9.31
N LYS A 311 -4.40 12.73 9.09
CA LYS A 311 -4.64 14.18 9.18
C LYS A 311 -4.37 14.68 10.59
N LEU A 312 -4.89 13.99 11.61
CA LEU A 312 -4.67 14.34 13.02
C LEU A 312 -3.18 14.36 13.37
N LEU A 313 -2.46 13.29 13.03
CA LEU A 313 -1.02 13.19 13.28
C LEU A 313 -0.23 14.31 12.59
N LYS A 314 -0.60 14.64 11.35
CA LYS A 314 -0.01 15.79 10.64
C LYS A 314 -0.29 17.12 11.34
N ASP A 315 -1.53 17.35 11.76
CA ASP A 315 -1.95 18.59 12.46
C ASP A 315 -1.20 18.72 13.81
N GLU A 316 -0.89 17.60 14.47
CA GLU A 316 -0.10 17.49 15.71
C GLU A 316 1.43 17.45 15.47
N ARG A 317 1.87 17.67 14.23
CA ARG A 317 3.29 17.69 13.78
C ARG A 317 4.05 16.38 13.99
N TYR A 318 3.36 15.25 13.88
CA TYR A 318 4.00 13.95 13.81
C TYR A 318 4.36 13.57 12.37
N THR A 319 5.51 12.91 12.24
CA THR A 319 5.85 12.13 11.05
C THR A 319 5.49 10.67 11.28
N ILE A 320 4.71 10.09 10.37
CA ILE A 320 4.32 8.68 10.49
C ILE A 320 5.44 7.80 9.97
N VAL A 321 5.90 6.86 10.78
CA VAL A 321 7.00 5.96 10.44
C VAL A 321 6.51 4.52 10.47
N LEU A 322 6.69 3.80 9.36
CA LEU A 322 6.53 2.36 9.28
C LEU A 322 7.89 1.70 9.07
N TRP A 323 7.93 0.58 8.35
CA TRP A 323 9.13 -0.20 8.06
C TRP A 323 8.98 -0.85 6.67
N ASP A 324 10.11 -1.15 6.04
CA ASP A 324 10.19 -1.99 4.85
C ASP A 324 10.71 -3.39 5.18
N VAL A 325 11.51 -3.54 6.23
CA VAL A 325 12.02 -4.83 6.73
C VAL A 325 11.41 -5.12 8.09
N SER A 326 10.75 -6.27 8.23
CA SER A 326 10.32 -6.79 9.53
C SER A 326 11.18 -7.98 9.92
N ALA A 327 11.70 -7.97 11.16
CA ALA A 327 12.41 -9.11 11.74
C ALA A 327 11.50 -10.34 11.93
N MET A 328 10.18 -10.12 12.01
CA MET A 328 9.17 -11.12 12.42
C MET A 328 9.52 -11.80 13.75
N ASP A 329 10.20 -11.07 14.62
CA ASP A 329 10.65 -11.51 15.92
C ASP A 329 9.49 -11.76 16.89
N TRP A 330 8.37 -11.04 16.73
CA TRP A 330 7.11 -11.29 17.43
C TRP A 330 6.56 -12.71 17.27
N ALA A 331 6.95 -13.42 16.20
CA ALA A 331 6.59 -14.82 15.97
C ALA A 331 7.50 -15.82 16.71
N GLU A 332 8.39 -15.32 17.58
CA GLU A 332 9.31 -16.13 18.40
C GLU A 332 10.16 -17.09 17.57
N LEU A 333 10.59 -16.60 16.40
CA LEU A 333 11.46 -17.35 15.50
C LEU A 333 12.84 -17.57 16.15
N PRO A 334 13.52 -18.70 15.84
CA PRO A 334 14.89 -18.89 16.29
C PRO A 334 15.80 -17.74 15.83
N PRO A 335 16.81 -17.35 16.64
CA PRO A 335 17.68 -16.20 16.34
C PRO A 335 18.30 -16.24 14.95
N ASP A 336 18.76 -17.41 14.49
CA ASP A 336 19.33 -17.60 13.15
C ASP A 336 18.38 -17.18 12.03
N LYS A 337 17.08 -17.42 12.20
CA LYS A 337 16.05 -17.05 11.21
C LYS A 337 15.73 -15.57 11.21
N ILE A 338 15.84 -14.92 12.37
CA ILE A 338 15.75 -13.46 12.46
C ILE A 338 16.93 -12.84 11.72
N VAL A 339 18.16 -13.31 11.99
CA VAL A 339 19.39 -12.82 11.34
C VAL A 339 19.31 -13.01 9.82
N GLU A 340 19.05 -14.23 9.35
CA GLU A 340 18.95 -14.55 7.91
C GLU A 340 17.94 -13.66 7.20
N ARG A 341 16.75 -13.48 7.80
CA ARG A 341 15.67 -12.68 7.24
C ARG A 341 16.07 -11.22 7.11
N VAL A 342 16.58 -10.61 8.19
CA VAL A 342 16.91 -9.19 8.20
C VAL A 342 18.05 -8.92 7.21
N VAL A 343 19.16 -9.63 7.35
CA VAL A 343 20.37 -9.42 6.53
C VAL A 343 20.08 -9.58 5.03
N LYS A 344 19.24 -10.55 4.64
CA LYS A 344 18.87 -10.76 3.23
C LYS A 344 17.95 -9.67 2.66
N SER A 345 17.19 -8.99 3.51
CA SER A 345 16.12 -8.08 3.08
C SER A 345 16.55 -6.61 3.08
N VAL A 346 17.53 -6.26 3.92
CA VAL A 346 18.01 -4.88 4.10
C VAL A 346 18.60 -4.33 2.81
N LYS A 347 18.31 -3.05 2.57
CA LYS A 347 18.85 -2.23 1.48
C LYS A 347 19.25 -0.86 2.04
N PRO A 348 20.07 -0.09 1.30
CA PRO A 348 20.37 1.30 1.67
C PRO A 348 19.07 2.08 1.90
N GLY A 349 18.91 2.66 3.09
CA GLY A 349 17.70 3.37 3.53
C GLY A 349 16.67 2.52 4.28
N SER A 350 16.90 1.22 4.51
CA SER A 350 15.91 0.38 5.20
C SER A 350 15.66 0.83 6.66
N ILE A 351 14.39 0.78 7.04
CA ILE A 351 13.89 0.91 8.42
C ILE A 351 13.47 -0.48 8.87
N ILE A 352 14.16 -1.01 9.88
CA ILE A 352 14.03 -2.39 10.35
C ILE A 352 13.17 -2.41 11.62
N LEU A 353 12.07 -3.17 11.60
CA LEU A 353 11.20 -3.38 12.75
C LEU A 353 11.62 -4.60 13.57
N PHE A 354 11.90 -4.36 14.85
CA PHE A 354 11.97 -5.30 15.96
C PHE A 354 10.99 -4.90 17.06
N HIS A 355 10.84 -5.73 18.09
CA HIS A 355 10.04 -5.45 19.28
C HIS A 355 10.90 -5.62 20.53
N ASP A 356 10.84 -4.66 21.45
CA ASP A 356 11.52 -4.73 22.76
C ASP A 356 10.57 -5.08 23.90
N SER A 357 9.31 -5.38 23.59
CA SER A 357 8.33 -5.90 24.55
C SER A 357 7.43 -6.97 23.93
N GLY A 358 6.88 -7.83 24.79
CA GLY A 358 5.78 -8.74 24.46
C GLY A 358 4.49 -8.40 25.21
N ASP A 359 4.42 -7.22 25.85
CA ASP A 359 3.26 -6.75 26.63
C ASP A 359 2.26 -6.04 25.72
N LEU A 360 1.34 -6.81 25.13
CA LEU A 360 0.25 -6.31 24.29
C LEU A 360 -1.08 -6.32 25.05
N VAL A 361 -2.03 -5.46 24.65
CA VAL A 361 -3.38 -5.27 25.26
C VAL A 361 -4.08 -6.57 25.69
N THR A 362 -3.95 -7.64 24.90
CA THR A 362 -4.63 -8.92 25.13
C THR A 362 -3.71 -10.07 25.50
N TYR A 363 -2.39 -9.90 25.39
CA TYR A 363 -1.41 -10.94 25.66
C TYR A 363 -0.19 -10.31 26.32
N ARG A 364 -0.04 -10.55 27.63
CA ARG A 364 1.22 -10.35 28.33
C ARG A 364 2.06 -11.61 28.22
N GLY A 365 3.35 -11.45 27.90
CA GLY A 365 4.32 -12.54 27.98
C GLY A 365 4.93 -13.01 26.65
N GLY A 366 4.86 -12.21 25.57
CA GLY A 366 5.63 -12.53 24.36
C GLY A 366 7.13 -12.57 24.65
N ASN A 367 7.82 -13.62 24.20
CA ASN A 367 9.23 -13.85 24.50
C ASN A 367 10.15 -13.17 23.48
N ARG A 368 10.95 -12.19 23.92
CA ARG A 368 11.92 -11.47 23.07
C ARG A 368 13.37 -11.91 23.26
N THR A 369 13.66 -13.00 23.96
CA THR A 369 15.02 -13.55 24.09
C THR A 369 15.65 -13.79 22.72
N SER A 370 14.90 -14.31 21.74
CA SER A 370 15.43 -14.51 20.39
C SER A 370 15.76 -13.18 19.67
N THR A 371 15.04 -12.09 19.98
CA THR A 371 15.40 -10.75 19.50
C THR A 371 16.73 -10.31 20.08
N VAL A 372 16.90 -10.45 21.41
CA VAL A 372 18.13 -10.09 22.14
C VAL A 372 19.34 -10.88 21.59
N GLU A 373 19.19 -12.19 21.40
CA GLU A 373 20.26 -13.05 20.86
C GLU A 373 20.60 -12.76 19.39
N ALA A 374 19.62 -12.39 18.57
CA ALA A 374 19.82 -12.11 17.14
C ALA A 374 20.43 -10.73 16.90
N LEU A 375 20.06 -9.72 17.70
CA LEU A 375 20.42 -8.32 17.49
C LEU A 375 21.93 -8.07 17.30
N PRO A 376 22.86 -8.57 18.14
CA PRO A 376 24.28 -8.31 17.96
C PRO A 376 24.81 -8.87 16.63
N ARG A 377 24.29 -10.03 16.21
CA ARG A 377 24.67 -10.68 14.95
C ARG A 377 24.14 -9.94 13.73
N VAL A 378 22.91 -9.41 13.81
CA VAL A 378 22.35 -8.54 12.77
C VAL A 378 23.23 -7.30 12.61
N ILE A 379 23.57 -6.63 13.72
CA ILE A 379 24.40 -5.43 13.69
C ILE A 379 25.76 -5.72 13.06
N ASP A 380 26.44 -6.78 13.52
CA ASP A 380 27.77 -7.14 13.01
C ASP A 380 27.76 -7.44 11.52
N GLU A 381 26.76 -8.17 11.04
CA GLU A 381 26.67 -8.55 9.63
C GLU A 381 26.37 -7.35 8.72
N LEU A 382 25.48 -6.45 9.14
CA LEU A 382 25.21 -5.23 8.40
C LEU A 382 26.42 -4.28 8.40
N LYS A 383 27.15 -4.16 9.52
CA LYS A 383 28.42 -3.40 9.55
C LYS A 383 29.45 -3.96 8.57
N LYS A 384 29.60 -5.30 8.49
CA LYS A 384 30.50 -5.95 7.52
C LYS A 384 30.12 -5.64 6.07
N GLN A 385 28.83 -5.43 5.80
CA GLN A 385 28.34 -5.03 4.48
C GLN A 385 28.49 -3.53 4.20
N GLY A 386 29.06 -2.78 5.14
CA GLY A 386 29.32 -1.34 5.03
C GLY A 386 28.09 -0.48 5.34
N TYR A 387 27.14 -0.99 6.13
CA TYR A 387 26.03 -0.18 6.61
C TYR A 387 26.41 0.63 7.86
N GLU A 388 25.99 1.88 7.86
CA GLU A 388 26.01 2.77 9.01
C GLU A 388 24.62 2.87 9.63
N PHE A 389 24.56 2.95 10.96
CA PHE A 389 23.31 2.96 11.70
C PHE A 389 22.97 4.38 12.14
N VAL A 390 21.71 4.76 11.90
CA VAL A 390 21.17 6.07 12.25
C VAL A 390 19.80 5.90 12.90
N THR A 391 19.37 6.91 13.67
CA THR A 391 17.97 6.99 14.08
C THR A 391 17.08 7.38 12.90
N VAL A 392 15.77 7.13 13.01
CA VAL A 392 14.83 7.50 11.93
C VAL A 392 14.81 9.01 11.69
N ASP A 393 14.84 9.84 12.73
CA ASP A 393 14.89 11.30 12.61
C ASP A 393 16.18 11.79 11.93
N GLN A 394 17.34 11.17 12.22
CA GLN A 394 18.58 11.43 11.49
C GLN A 394 18.46 11.05 10.01
N MET A 395 17.85 9.90 9.72
CA MET A 395 17.61 9.45 8.34
C MET A 395 16.71 10.42 7.57
N ILE A 396 15.67 10.96 8.22
CA ILE A 396 14.78 11.99 7.64
C ILE A 396 15.56 13.26 7.36
N PHE A 397 16.30 13.75 8.34
CA PHE A 397 17.10 14.97 8.21
C PHE A 397 18.11 14.87 7.07
N LEU A 398 18.82 13.74 6.95
CA LEU A 398 19.73 13.49 5.83
C LEU A 398 19.01 13.49 4.48
N SER A 399 17.78 12.96 4.42
CA SER A 399 16.98 12.97 3.19
C SER A 399 16.63 14.39 2.75
N GLU A 400 16.21 15.23 3.68
CA GLU A 400 15.83 16.62 3.40
C GLU A 400 17.01 17.46 2.92
N LEU A 401 18.18 17.28 3.54
CA LEU A 401 19.42 17.95 3.11
C LEU A 401 19.78 17.57 1.66
N MET A 402 19.70 16.29 1.31
CA MET A 402 20.00 15.82 -0.04
C MET A 402 19.02 16.38 -1.09
N GLU A 403 17.72 16.40 -0.80
CA GLU A 403 16.73 17.00 -1.71
C GLU A 403 16.99 18.49 -1.93
N THR A 404 17.48 19.21 -0.91
CA THR A 404 17.84 20.62 -1.06
C THR A 404 19.09 20.82 -1.90
N GLU A 405 20.12 19.97 -1.75
CA GLU A 405 21.35 20.04 -2.55
C GLU A 405 21.10 19.70 -4.02
N GLU A 406 20.29 18.68 -4.31
CA GLU A 406 19.92 18.33 -5.69
C GLU A 406 19.17 19.48 -6.38
N LYS A 407 18.19 20.09 -5.71
CA LYS A 407 17.46 21.27 -6.24
C LYS A 407 18.36 22.49 -6.44
N VAL A 408 19.34 22.71 -5.57
CA VAL A 408 20.31 23.81 -5.70
C VAL A 408 21.27 23.54 -6.87
N ASN A 409 21.72 22.31 -7.05
CA ASN A 409 22.62 21.94 -8.15
C ASN A 409 21.91 21.93 -9.50
N GLU A 410 20.64 21.51 -9.57
CA GLU A 410 19.81 21.66 -10.78
C GLU A 410 19.60 23.13 -11.15
N ASN A 411 19.32 24.01 -10.19
CA ASN A 411 19.17 25.45 -10.44
C ASN A 411 20.48 26.13 -10.86
N LYS A 412 21.65 25.66 -10.37
CA LYS A 412 22.96 26.16 -10.81
C LYS A 412 23.32 25.71 -12.21
N ASN A 413 22.98 24.47 -12.58
CA ASN A 413 23.26 23.92 -13.90
C ASN A 413 22.25 24.36 -14.97
N GLY A 414 21.03 24.75 -14.59
CA GLY A 414 20.02 25.33 -15.48
C GLY A 414 20.20 26.84 -15.77
N GLY A 415 21.14 27.51 -15.09
CA GLY A 415 21.42 28.95 -15.26
C GLY A 415 22.46 29.29 -16.34
N PHE A 416 23.00 28.29 -17.05
CA PHE A 416 24.04 28.44 -18.07
C PHE A 416 23.58 28.01 -19.47
N GLU A 417 22.33 28.22 -19.82
CA GLU A 417 21.87 28.23 -21.22
C GLU A 417 21.03 29.48 -21.46
N GLY A 418 21.70 30.59 -21.77
CA GLY A 418 21.02 31.86 -22.02
C GLY A 418 21.94 33.08 -22.07
N ARG A 419 22.93 33.08 -22.96
CA ARG A 419 23.43 34.29 -23.61
C ARG A 419 23.75 34.01 -25.06
#